data_AF-A0A953G2W1-F1
#
_entry.id   AF-A0A953G2W1-F1
#
_cell.length_a   1.000
_cell.length_b   1.000
_cell.length_c   1.000
_cell.angle_alpha   90.00
_cell.angle_beta   90.00
_cell.angle_gamma   90.00
#
_symmetry.space_group_name_H-M   'P 1'
#
loop_
_entity.id
_entity.type
_entity.pdbx_description
1 polymer ?
#
loop_
_entity_poly.entity_id
_entity_poly.type
_entity_poly.pdbx_seq_one_letter_code
_entity_poly.pdbx_strand_id
1 'polypeptide(L)'
;MGWFGKSLRSASGTAILEYPLILGFIAVVCFICLGQLSGAINGTLERADNSFTGENGAGGLGAGGSAGGAGPGTTGSTDPPPALPGGSGPGGGNCFLAGTMIAMADGSLKAIELIRVNDLVRSYSEEHDRFEAHRVVHTFEHPHTRGYEILNGRLKVTANHSFLSQGRWTQLRNLKLGDVLTGGDGQVYPISKIVHVSRAVTTYNFEVETTHTYIAGGYVVHNARKAE
;
A
#
# COMPACT_ATOMS: atom_id res chain seq x y z
N MET A 1 -45.66 -82.34 29.88
CA MET A 1 -45.89 -82.04 31.32
C MET A 1 -45.43 -80.61 31.61
N GLY A 2 -46.23 -79.84 32.38
CA GLY A 2 -45.74 -78.70 33.17
C GLY A 2 -45.83 -77.31 32.52
N TRP A 3 -46.71 -76.47 33.06
CA TRP A 3 -47.11 -75.12 32.61
C TRP A 3 -46.65 -74.07 33.64
N PHE A 4 -46.47 -72.81 33.20
CA PHE A 4 -46.61 -71.50 33.89
C PHE A 4 -45.40 -70.55 33.85
N GLY A 5 -45.67 -69.27 33.51
CA GLY A 5 -44.89 -68.15 34.05
C GLY A 5 -44.85 -66.86 33.22
N LYS A 6 -45.85 -66.00 33.41
CA LYS A 6 -46.03 -64.60 32.94
C LYS A 6 -44.78 -63.69 32.97
N SER A 7 -44.70 -62.71 32.06
CA SER A 7 -44.98 -61.27 32.33
C SER A 7 -44.12 -60.29 31.51
N LEU A 8 -44.83 -59.26 31.02
CA LEU A 8 -44.46 -58.10 30.20
C LEU A 8 -43.32 -57.19 30.73
N ARG A 9 -42.60 -56.55 29.77
CA ARG A 9 -42.09 -55.15 29.79
C ARG A 9 -41.53 -54.85 28.36
N SER A 10 -42.29 -54.19 27.48
CA SER A 10 -42.28 -52.75 27.15
C SER A 10 -40.90 -52.12 26.91
N ALA A 11 -40.60 -51.81 25.64
CA ALA A 11 -39.69 -50.74 25.21
C ALA A 11 -39.86 -50.48 23.70
N SER A 12 -40.90 -49.74 23.32
CA SER A 12 -41.03 -49.10 22.01
C SER A 12 -40.41 -47.71 22.09
N GLY A 13 -39.19 -47.55 21.55
CA GLY A 13 -38.54 -46.25 21.42
C GLY A 13 -38.99 -45.52 20.16
N THR A 14 -39.83 -44.51 20.32
CA THR A 14 -40.14 -43.52 19.27
C THR A 14 -39.31 -42.26 19.48
N ALA A 15 -38.65 -41.83 18.40
CA ALA A 15 -37.88 -40.60 18.31
C ALA A 15 -38.76 -39.36 18.45
N ILE A 16 -38.26 -38.35 19.16
CA ILE A 16 -38.68 -36.95 19.06
C ILE A 16 -37.44 -36.07 19.14
N LEU A 17 -37.22 -35.31 18.06
CA LEU A 17 -36.25 -34.24 17.92
C LEU A 17 -36.74 -33.01 18.69
N GLU A 18 -35.95 -32.50 19.62
CA GLU A 18 -36.15 -31.17 20.18
C GLU A 18 -34.94 -30.27 19.83
N TYR A 19 -35.24 -29.18 19.11
CA TYR A 19 -34.36 -28.04 18.88
C TYR A 19 -34.82 -26.88 19.77
N PRO A 20 -33.94 -26.29 20.59
CA PRO A 20 -34.08 -24.89 21.00
C PRO A 20 -33.01 -24.05 20.29
N LEU A 21 -33.39 -23.22 19.32
CA LEU A 21 -33.65 -21.77 19.49
C LEU A 21 -32.48 -21.01 20.16
N ILE A 22 -31.55 -20.50 19.35
CA ILE A 22 -30.77 -19.31 19.69
C ILE A 22 -31.00 -18.26 18.60
N LEU A 23 -31.84 -17.30 18.97
CA LEU A 23 -32.08 -16.02 18.32
C LEU A 23 -30.82 -15.15 18.37
N GLY A 24 -30.56 -14.36 17.32
CA GLY A 24 -29.60 -13.26 17.45
C GLY A 24 -28.94 -12.68 16.20
N PHE A 25 -29.43 -12.88 14.98
CA PHE A 25 -29.07 -12.02 13.85
C PHE A 25 -30.07 -10.86 13.78
N ILE A 26 -29.65 -9.65 14.18
CA ILE A 26 -30.30 -8.41 13.72
C ILE A 26 -29.24 -7.55 13.05
N ALA A 27 -29.41 -7.43 11.75
CA ALA A 27 -28.72 -6.49 10.89
C ALA A 27 -28.93 -5.06 11.39
N VAL A 28 -27.85 -4.32 11.64
CA VAL A 28 -27.88 -2.86 11.71
C VAL A 28 -27.53 -2.32 10.33
N VAL A 29 -28.53 -2.29 9.45
CA VAL A 29 -28.54 -1.47 8.24
C VAL A 29 -29.91 -0.79 8.18
N CYS A 30 -29.99 0.45 8.66
CA CYS A 30 -31.13 1.35 8.44
C CYS A 30 -30.63 2.78 8.68
N PHE A 31 -30.32 3.55 7.63
CA PHE A 31 -31.20 4.55 7.01
C PHE A 31 -31.58 5.72 7.94
N ILE A 32 -30.70 6.73 8.00
CA ILE A 32 -30.99 8.13 8.35
C ILE A 32 -29.92 8.93 7.57
N CYS A 33 -30.14 9.90 6.68
CA CYS A 33 -31.31 10.61 6.17
C CYS A 33 -30.92 11.15 4.77
N LEU A 34 -31.70 10.86 3.74
CA LEU A 34 -31.74 11.67 2.51
C LEU A 34 -33.12 12.33 2.45
N GLY A 35 -33.11 13.66 2.43
CA GLY A 35 -34.26 14.51 2.14
C GLY A 35 -34.03 15.89 2.72
N GLN A 36 -34.24 17.00 2.03
CA GLN A 36 -34.72 17.28 0.68
C GLN A 36 -34.19 18.68 0.32
N LEU A 37 -34.37 19.01 -0.95
CA LEU A 37 -34.04 20.25 -1.63
C LEU A 37 -34.60 21.52 -0.97
N SER A 38 -33.92 22.65 -1.18
CA SER A 38 -34.39 23.79 -2.01
C SER A 38 -34.04 25.15 -1.37
N GLY A 39 -33.42 26.04 -2.16
CA GLY A 39 -33.17 27.42 -1.75
C GLY A 39 -31.96 28.05 -2.43
N ALA A 40 -32.01 28.19 -3.76
CA ALA A 40 -31.15 29.12 -4.48
C ALA A 40 -31.74 30.54 -4.40
N ILE A 41 -30.86 31.51 -4.68
CA ILE A 41 -31.05 32.91 -5.12
C ILE A 41 -30.99 34.06 -4.10
N ASN A 42 -30.30 35.11 -4.57
CA ASN A 42 -29.88 36.39 -3.99
C ASN A 42 -28.48 36.34 -3.35
N GLY A 43 -27.38 36.76 -3.98
CA GLY A 43 -27.23 37.78 -5.01
C GLY A 43 -26.66 39.04 -4.38
N THR A 44 -25.34 39.20 -4.41
CA THR A 44 -24.67 40.50 -4.43
C THR A 44 -23.31 40.29 -5.09
N LEU A 45 -23.24 40.78 -6.33
CA LEU A 45 -22.00 41.15 -6.98
C LEU A 45 -21.28 42.18 -6.10
N GLU A 46 -20.01 41.96 -5.81
CA GLU A 46 -19.08 43.08 -5.79
C GLU A 46 -17.92 42.79 -6.73
N ARG A 47 -17.74 43.80 -7.56
CA ARG A 47 -16.92 43.93 -8.74
C ARG A 47 -15.69 44.71 -8.29
N ALA A 48 -14.51 44.13 -8.42
CA ALA A 48 -13.28 44.90 -8.37
C ALA A 48 -12.73 44.95 -9.81
N ASP A 49 -13.13 46.02 -10.51
CA ASP A 49 -12.54 46.40 -11.79
C ASP A 49 -11.15 47.00 -11.56
N ASN A 50 -10.23 46.63 -12.46
CA ASN A 50 -8.94 47.27 -12.69
C ASN A 50 -9.10 48.78 -12.94
N SER A 51 -8.16 49.58 -12.43
CA SER A 51 -7.22 50.39 -13.24
C SER A 51 -6.71 51.60 -12.45
N PHE A 52 -5.39 51.72 -12.32
CA PHE A 52 -4.77 53.03 -12.50
C PHE A 52 -3.34 52.88 -13.04
N THR A 53 -3.12 53.69 -14.06
CA THR A 53 -1.96 53.94 -14.89
C THR A 53 -0.78 54.53 -14.12
N GLY A 54 0.44 54.34 -14.63
CA GLY A 54 1.64 54.96 -14.08
C GLY A 54 2.89 54.58 -14.86
N GLU A 55 3.05 55.22 -16.01
CA GLU A 55 4.20 55.25 -16.92
C GLU A 55 5.57 55.69 -16.32
N ASN A 56 6.61 55.47 -17.15
CA ASN A 56 8.02 55.95 -17.11
C ASN A 56 9.02 55.03 -16.39
N GLY A 57 10.17 54.62 -16.94
CA GLY A 57 10.90 54.88 -18.17
C GLY A 57 12.13 53.93 -18.18
N ALA A 58 12.47 53.33 -19.33
CA ALA A 58 13.51 53.80 -20.27
C ALA A 58 14.96 53.37 -19.92
N GLY A 59 15.56 52.61 -20.85
CA GLY A 59 17.01 52.36 -20.99
C GLY A 59 17.42 50.91 -20.70
N GLY A 60 17.93 50.10 -21.63
CA GLY A 60 18.29 50.31 -23.01
C GLY A 60 19.06 49.09 -23.57
N LEU A 61 18.79 48.80 -24.85
CA LEU A 61 19.76 48.49 -25.92
C LEU A 61 20.65 47.21 -25.85
N GLY A 62 20.54 46.41 -26.92
CA GLY A 62 21.51 45.39 -27.35
C GLY A 62 20.84 44.14 -27.94
N ALA A 63 20.17 44.22 -29.10
CA ALA A 63 20.73 44.08 -30.45
C ALA A 63 21.51 42.76 -30.68
N GLY A 64 20.94 41.88 -31.53
CA GLY A 64 21.61 40.68 -32.04
C GLY A 64 20.62 39.68 -32.62
N GLY A 65 20.08 39.98 -33.81
CA GLY A 65 19.21 39.06 -34.53
C GLY A 65 19.98 37.96 -35.27
N SER A 66 19.29 36.87 -35.61
CA SER A 66 19.39 36.26 -36.93
C SER A 66 18.15 35.43 -37.23
N ALA A 67 17.57 35.69 -38.40
CA ALA A 67 16.40 35.04 -38.94
C ALA A 67 16.77 33.73 -39.64
N GLY A 68 15.80 32.82 -39.77
CA GLY A 68 15.91 31.73 -40.73
C GLY A 68 14.80 30.68 -40.63
N GLY A 69 13.82 30.77 -41.53
CA GLY A 69 13.23 29.59 -42.17
C GLY A 69 11.91 29.06 -41.59
N ALA A 70 10.81 29.39 -42.27
CA ALA A 70 9.56 28.65 -42.19
C ALA A 70 9.57 27.43 -43.15
N GLY A 71 8.98 26.31 -42.72
CA GLY A 71 8.62 25.16 -43.54
C GLY A 71 7.58 24.29 -42.81
N PRO A 72 6.55 23.73 -43.49
CA PRO A 72 5.30 23.34 -42.84
C PRO A 72 5.19 21.86 -42.41
N GLY A 73 4.49 21.67 -41.28
CA GLY A 73 3.71 20.54 -40.76
C GLY A 73 3.98 19.08 -41.18
N THR A 74 4.14 18.21 -40.17
CA THR A 74 3.59 16.84 -40.15
C THR A 74 3.26 16.39 -38.71
N THR A 75 1.97 16.11 -38.47
CA THR A 75 1.39 15.02 -37.65
C THR A 75 2.18 14.41 -36.47
N GLY A 76 1.64 14.60 -35.26
CA GLY A 76 1.32 13.56 -34.27
C GLY A 76 2.40 12.59 -33.81
N SER A 77 3.02 12.88 -32.67
CA SER A 77 3.32 11.90 -31.62
C SER A 77 3.41 12.62 -30.27
N THR A 78 2.58 12.22 -29.32
CA THR A 78 2.73 12.62 -27.91
C THR A 78 3.89 11.83 -27.33
N ASP A 79 5.09 12.38 -27.40
CA ASP A 79 6.22 11.81 -26.68
C ASP A 79 5.97 11.94 -25.17
N PRO A 80 6.08 10.84 -24.39
CA PRO A 80 6.06 10.94 -22.94
C PRO A 80 7.31 11.72 -22.47
N PRO A 81 7.23 12.45 -21.35
CA PRO A 81 8.37 13.20 -20.84
C PRO A 81 9.55 12.26 -20.55
N PRO A 82 10.80 12.75 -20.72
CA PRO A 82 11.99 11.94 -20.57
C PRO A 82 12.08 11.36 -19.16
N ALA A 83 12.33 10.05 -19.09
CA ALA A 83 12.63 9.36 -17.85
C ALA A 83 13.82 10.05 -17.16
N LEU A 84 13.62 10.44 -15.89
CA LEU A 84 14.69 10.99 -15.06
C LEU A 84 15.87 10.01 -15.01
N PRO A 85 17.12 10.48 -15.10
CA PRO A 85 18.28 9.60 -15.04
C PRO A 85 18.40 9.01 -13.62
N GLY A 86 17.99 7.75 -13.48
CA GLY A 86 18.16 6.96 -12.27
C GLY A 86 19.64 6.68 -12.03
N GLY A 87 20.25 7.44 -11.12
CA GLY A 87 21.60 7.18 -10.63
C GLY A 87 21.64 5.87 -9.83
N SER A 88 21.96 4.78 -10.49
CA SER A 88 22.31 3.50 -9.87
C SER A 88 23.67 3.61 -9.17
N GLY A 89 23.67 4.09 -7.92
CA GLY A 89 24.81 3.94 -7.02
C GLY A 89 24.88 2.50 -6.45
N PRO A 90 26.09 1.96 -6.20
CA PRO A 90 26.26 0.63 -5.64
C PRO A 90 25.83 0.66 -4.17
N GLY A 91 24.66 0.09 -3.86
CA GLY A 91 24.10 0.06 -2.51
C GLY A 91 22.57 0.05 -2.41
N GLY A 92 21.86 -0.08 -3.52
CA GLY A 92 20.39 -0.05 -3.55
C GLY A 92 19.74 -1.36 -3.12
N GLY A 93 19.90 -1.75 -1.85
CA GLY A 93 19.20 -2.89 -1.25
C GLY A 93 17.70 -2.65 -1.03
N ASN A 94 16.94 -3.73 -0.83
CA ASN A 94 15.54 -3.71 -0.43
C ASN A 94 15.44 -3.31 1.03
N CYS A 95 15.31 -2.02 1.33
CA CYS A 95 15.42 -1.52 2.70
C CYS A 95 14.34 -0.47 3.01
N PHE A 96 14.10 -0.30 4.30
CA PHE A 96 13.18 0.69 4.87
C PHE A 96 13.90 1.63 5.83
N LEU A 97 13.36 2.83 6.03
CA LEU A 97 13.88 3.72 7.08
C LEU A 97 13.32 3.31 8.46
N ALA A 98 14.01 3.73 9.51
CA ALA A 98 13.55 3.60 10.90
C ALA A 98 12.11 4.12 11.09
N GLY A 99 11.40 3.52 12.03
CA GLY A 99 9.99 3.78 12.32
C GLY A 99 9.02 3.09 11.36
N THR A 100 9.51 2.34 10.37
CA THR A 100 8.64 1.49 9.55
C THR A 100 8.09 0.36 10.41
N MET A 101 6.77 0.31 10.53
CA MET A 101 6.09 -0.70 11.36
C MET A 101 5.99 -2.04 10.61
N ILE A 102 6.43 -3.09 11.28
CA ILE A 102 6.37 -4.48 10.84
C ILE A 102 5.24 -5.18 11.58
N ALA A 103 4.40 -5.93 10.86
CA ALA A 103 3.35 -6.72 11.50
C ALA A 103 3.95 -7.99 12.11
N MET A 104 3.79 -8.12 13.42
CA MET A 104 4.23 -9.28 14.17
C MET A 104 3.20 -10.41 14.07
N ALA A 105 3.62 -11.65 14.34
CA ALA A 105 2.75 -12.81 14.26
C ALA A 105 1.59 -12.78 15.29
N ASP A 106 1.78 -12.09 16.42
CA ASP A 106 0.77 -11.91 17.47
C ASP A 106 -0.24 -10.77 17.17
N GLY A 107 -0.11 -10.12 16.01
CA GLY A 107 -0.96 -9.00 15.60
C GLY A 107 -0.48 -7.63 16.07
N SER A 108 0.59 -7.56 16.87
CA SER A 108 1.23 -6.30 17.27
C SER A 108 2.04 -5.69 16.12
N LEU A 109 2.49 -4.44 16.33
CA LEU A 109 3.39 -3.73 15.43
C LEU A 109 4.72 -3.45 16.12
N LYS A 110 5.83 -3.70 15.42
CA LYS A 110 7.17 -3.41 15.91
C LYS A 110 7.94 -2.61 14.87
N ALA A 111 8.65 -1.58 15.29
CA ALA A 111 9.48 -0.80 14.38
C ALA A 111 10.65 -1.64 13.84
N ILE A 112 10.99 -1.46 12.56
CA ILE A 112 11.97 -2.30 11.86
C ILE A 112 13.35 -2.32 12.52
N GLU A 113 13.80 -1.19 13.07
CA GLU A 113 15.07 -1.07 13.80
C GLU A 113 15.10 -1.85 15.13
N LEU A 114 13.93 -2.26 15.63
CA LEU A 114 13.77 -3.04 16.85
C LEU A 114 13.58 -4.55 16.59
N ILE A 115 13.43 -4.96 15.33
CA ILE A 115 13.33 -6.36 14.95
C ILE A 115 14.65 -7.07 15.29
N ARG A 116 14.56 -8.29 15.83
CA ARG A 116 15.70 -9.13 16.20
C ARG A 116 15.54 -10.50 15.56
N VAL A 117 16.67 -11.18 15.36
CA VAL A 117 16.70 -12.60 15.01
C VAL A 117 15.87 -13.36 16.05
N ASN A 118 15.10 -14.33 15.58
CA ASN A 118 14.13 -15.13 16.33
C ASN A 118 12.77 -14.47 16.62
N ASP A 119 12.56 -13.20 16.28
CA ASP A 119 11.22 -12.61 16.31
C ASP A 119 10.29 -13.35 15.32
N LEU A 120 9.03 -13.54 15.70
CA LEU A 120 7.98 -14.08 14.82
C LEU A 120 7.22 -12.95 14.14
N VAL A 121 7.30 -12.91 12.81
CA VAL A 121 6.61 -11.90 12.00
C VAL A 121 5.51 -12.54 11.18
N ARG A 122 4.54 -11.71 10.78
CA ARG A 122 3.54 -12.11 9.78
C ARG A 122 4.18 -12.02 8.40
N SER A 123 4.22 -13.14 7.70
CA SER A 123 4.67 -13.26 6.31
C SER A 123 3.53 -13.72 5.41
N TYR A 124 3.76 -13.68 4.10
CA TYR A 124 2.84 -14.17 3.08
C TYR A 124 3.49 -15.33 2.33
N SER A 125 2.88 -16.51 2.40
CA SER A 125 3.33 -17.70 1.68
C SER A 125 2.71 -17.72 0.30
N GLU A 126 3.54 -17.64 -0.73
CA GLU A 126 3.10 -17.76 -2.13
C GLU A 126 2.66 -19.19 -2.46
N GLU A 127 3.26 -20.19 -1.82
CA GLU A 127 2.90 -21.61 -2.01
C GLU A 127 1.49 -21.91 -1.51
N HIS A 128 1.13 -21.35 -0.36
CA HIS A 128 -0.16 -21.59 0.29
C HIS A 128 -1.20 -20.49 0.05
N ASP A 129 -0.82 -19.42 -0.65
CA ASP A 129 -1.63 -18.21 -0.88
C ASP A 129 -2.29 -17.67 0.41
N ARG A 130 -1.53 -17.61 1.51
CA ARG A 130 -2.04 -17.16 2.82
C ARG A 130 -0.97 -16.54 3.70
N PHE A 131 -1.42 -15.82 4.71
CA PHE A 131 -0.54 -15.27 5.73
C PHE A 131 -0.15 -16.34 6.76
N GLU A 132 1.13 -16.40 7.08
CA GLU A 132 1.70 -17.38 8.00
C GLU A 132 2.68 -16.68 8.97
N ALA A 133 3.00 -17.33 10.07
CA ALA A 133 3.98 -16.84 11.04
C ALA A 133 5.33 -17.49 10.73
N HIS A 134 6.36 -16.67 10.53
CA HIS A 134 7.72 -17.14 10.24
C HIS A 134 8.73 -16.36 11.07
N ARG A 135 9.86 -17.00 11.39
CA ARG A 135 10.91 -16.38 12.20
C ARG A 135 11.85 -15.53 11.36
N VAL A 136 12.32 -14.46 11.97
CA VAL A 136 13.42 -13.66 11.45
C VAL A 136 14.74 -14.43 11.66
N VAL A 137 15.49 -14.65 10.58
CA VAL A 137 16.78 -15.37 10.60
C VAL A 137 17.98 -14.44 10.53
N HIS A 138 17.84 -13.29 9.87
CA HIS A 138 18.90 -12.29 9.77
C HIS A 138 18.34 -10.88 9.85
N THR A 139 19.13 -9.95 10.40
CA THR A 139 18.84 -8.51 10.43
C THR A 139 19.99 -7.75 9.80
N PHE A 140 19.68 -6.68 9.06
CA PHE A 140 20.65 -5.89 8.32
C PHE A 140 20.42 -4.40 8.56
N GLU A 141 21.52 -3.68 8.73
CA GLU A 141 21.56 -2.23 8.81
C GLU A 141 22.54 -1.73 7.75
N HIS A 142 22.08 -0.79 6.93
CA HIS A 142 22.89 -0.20 5.88
C HIS A 142 23.02 1.30 6.14
N PRO A 143 24.16 1.77 6.66
CA PRO A 143 24.41 3.19 6.79
C PRO A 143 24.62 3.83 5.41
N HIS A 144 24.29 5.12 5.30
CA HIS A 144 24.54 5.94 4.10
C HIS A 144 23.84 5.48 2.81
N THR A 145 22.68 4.83 2.90
CA THR A 145 21.83 4.58 1.72
C THR A 145 21.42 5.91 1.11
N ARG A 146 21.72 6.10 -0.18
CA ARG A 146 21.44 7.35 -0.89
C ARG A 146 20.05 7.31 -1.49
N GLY A 147 19.18 8.14 -0.95
CA GLY A 147 17.85 8.36 -1.49
C GLY A 147 16.83 7.29 -1.07
N TYR A 148 15.58 7.70 -1.00
CA TYR A 148 14.43 6.83 -0.74
C TYR A 148 13.15 7.48 -1.25
N GLU A 149 12.08 6.69 -1.34
CA GLU A 149 10.74 7.11 -1.72
C GLU A 149 9.82 7.22 -0.51
N ILE A 150 8.91 8.19 -0.52
CA ILE A 150 7.78 8.27 0.39
C ILE A 150 6.53 7.79 -0.34
N LEU A 151 6.15 6.55 -0.07
CA LEU A 151 4.96 5.91 -0.62
C LEU A 151 3.71 6.25 0.21
N ASN A 152 2.66 6.70 -0.47
CA ASN A 152 1.36 7.09 0.12
C ASN A 152 1.51 8.06 1.30
N GLY A 153 2.52 8.94 1.24
CA GLY A 153 2.79 9.96 2.26
C GLY A 153 3.34 9.43 3.59
N ARG A 154 3.48 8.12 3.77
CA ARG A 154 3.80 7.50 5.07
C ARG A 154 5.03 6.58 5.04
N LEU A 155 5.10 5.67 4.06
CA LEU A 155 6.10 4.61 4.06
C LEU A 155 7.37 5.08 3.38
N LYS A 156 8.48 5.08 4.11
CA LYS A 156 9.79 5.51 3.62
C LYS A 156 10.63 4.28 3.25
N VAL A 157 10.91 4.10 1.97
CA VAL A 157 11.40 2.84 1.41
C VAL A 157 12.34 3.08 0.24
N THR A 158 13.31 2.22 0.00
CA THR A 158 14.18 2.33 -1.19
C THR A 158 13.42 2.03 -2.48
N ALA A 159 13.77 2.69 -3.58
CA ALA A 159 13.08 2.54 -4.86
C ALA A 159 13.14 1.11 -5.44
N ASN A 160 14.11 0.30 -5.01
CA ASN A 160 14.28 -1.08 -5.47
C ASN A 160 13.42 -2.10 -4.69
N HIS A 161 12.76 -1.68 -3.61
CA HIS A 161 11.97 -2.59 -2.77
C HIS A 161 10.79 -3.18 -3.53
N SER A 162 10.66 -4.50 -3.52
CA SER A 162 9.56 -5.21 -4.17
C SER A 162 8.31 -5.30 -3.29
N PHE A 163 7.18 -4.92 -3.88
CA PHE A 163 5.85 -5.06 -3.29
C PHE A 163 5.03 -6.08 -4.08
N LEU A 164 4.11 -6.76 -3.41
CA LEU A 164 3.13 -7.59 -4.10
C LEU A 164 2.06 -6.69 -4.72
N SER A 165 1.93 -6.72 -6.04
CA SER A 165 0.95 -5.95 -6.81
C SER A 165 0.26 -6.89 -7.80
N GLN A 166 -1.05 -7.06 -7.66
CA GLN A 166 -1.85 -7.91 -8.54
C GLN A 166 -1.26 -9.34 -8.71
N GLY A 167 -0.81 -9.94 -7.61
CA GLY A 167 -0.21 -11.29 -7.61
C GLY A 167 1.22 -11.36 -8.18
N ARG A 168 1.88 -10.22 -8.39
CA ARG A 168 3.24 -10.15 -8.94
C ARG A 168 4.15 -9.28 -8.08
N TRP A 169 5.38 -9.74 -7.86
CA TRP A 169 6.42 -8.92 -7.24
C TRP A 169 6.88 -7.83 -8.19
N THR A 170 6.66 -6.58 -7.80
CA THR A 170 7.05 -5.41 -8.60
C THR A 170 7.84 -4.44 -7.74
N GLN A 171 9.00 -4.03 -8.23
CA GLN A 171 9.83 -3.04 -7.55
C GLN A 171 9.15 -1.67 -7.56
N LEU A 172 9.29 -0.92 -6.47
CA LEU A 172 8.64 0.37 -6.32
C LEU A 172 8.93 1.35 -7.45
N ARG A 173 10.16 1.36 -7.99
CA ARG A 173 10.54 2.20 -9.12
C ARG A 173 9.76 1.94 -10.41
N ASN A 174 9.15 0.76 -10.54
CA ASN A 174 8.37 0.36 -11.71
C ASN A 174 6.87 0.59 -11.51
N LEU A 175 6.43 0.90 -10.28
CA LEU A 175 5.04 1.19 -9.95
C LEU A 175 4.70 2.64 -10.23
N LYS A 176 3.42 2.89 -10.53
CA LYS A 176 2.87 4.20 -10.90
C LYS A 176 1.67 4.54 -10.02
N LEU A 177 1.26 5.80 -10.06
CA LEU A 177 0.01 6.22 -9.42
C LEU A 177 -1.17 5.45 -10.02
N GLY A 178 -2.06 4.96 -9.17
CA GLY A 178 -3.20 4.12 -9.56
C GLY A 178 -2.93 2.61 -9.53
N ASP A 179 -1.66 2.17 -9.57
CA ASP A 179 -1.34 0.75 -9.32
C ASP A 179 -1.76 0.36 -7.90
N VAL A 180 -1.98 -0.93 -7.67
CA VAL A 180 -2.51 -1.43 -6.39
C VAL A 180 -1.53 -2.37 -5.70
N LEU A 181 -1.38 -2.20 -4.38
CA LEU A 181 -0.52 -3.01 -3.54
C LEU A 181 -1.35 -3.91 -2.64
N THR A 182 -0.93 -5.16 -2.47
CA THR A 182 -1.53 -6.07 -1.50
C THR A 182 -1.15 -5.64 -0.09
N GLY A 183 -2.17 -5.43 0.75
CA GLY A 183 -2.07 -5.14 2.16
C GLY A 183 -1.86 -6.40 3.00
N GLY A 184 -1.35 -6.23 4.22
CA GLY A 184 -1.22 -7.33 5.19
C GLY A 184 -2.55 -7.89 5.70
N ASP A 185 -3.67 -7.28 5.34
CA ASP A 185 -5.04 -7.74 5.56
C ASP A 185 -5.61 -8.54 4.36
N GLY A 186 -4.83 -8.70 3.28
CA GLY A 186 -5.25 -9.33 2.04
C GLY A 186 -6.02 -8.41 1.08
N GLN A 187 -6.29 -7.17 1.48
CA GLN A 187 -6.96 -6.20 0.62
C GLN A 187 -5.97 -5.50 -0.31
N VAL A 188 -6.47 -4.81 -1.32
CA VAL A 188 -5.64 -4.04 -2.27
C VAL A 188 -5.79 -2.55 -2.02
N TYR A 189 -4.67 -1.84 -2.08
CA TYR A 189 -4.60 -0.41 -1.79
C TYR A 189 -3.94 0.35 -2.94
N PRO A 190 -4.59 1.40 -3.48
CA PRO A 190 -4.01 2.16 -4.58
C PRO A 190 -2.81 3.00 -4.14
N ILE A 191 -1.89 3.20 -5.07
CA ILE A 191 -0.81 4.15 -4.95
C ILE A 191 -1.34 5.54 -5.32
N SER A 192 -1.45 6.40 -4.31
CA SER A 192 -1.90 7.79 -4.45
C SER A 192 -0.76 8.79 -4.53
N LYS A 193 0.43 8.41 -4.02
CA LYS A 193 1.58 9.31 -3.95
C LYS A 193 2.90 8.55 -3.91
N ILE A 194 3.87 8.99 -4.70
CA ILE A 194 5.28 8.59 -4.62
C ILE A 194 6.11 9.87 -4.64
N VAL A 195 7.00 10.07 -3.66
CA VAL A 195 7.88 11.24 -3.60
C VAL A 195 9.31 10.80 -3.35
N HIS A 196 10.21 11.16 -4.26
CA HIS A 196 11.63 10.91 -4.13
C HIS A 196 12.29 11.92 -3.18
N VAL A 197 13.16 11.43 -2.31
CA VAL A 197 13.99 12.27 -1.44
C VAL A 197 15.44 11.85 -1.59
N SER A 198 16.27 12.73 -2.15
CA SER A 198 17.71 12.50 -2.34
C SER A 198 18.51 12.94 -1.10
N ARG A 199 18.50 12.10 -0.06
CA ARG A 199 19.34 12.27 1.14
C ARG A 199 19.93 10.95 1.60
N ALA A 200 21.12 11.00 2.19
CA ALA A 200 21.74 9.82 2.80
C ALA A 200 21.06 9.51 4.15
N VAL A 201 20.65 8.26 4.35
CA VAL A 201 19.97 7.78 5.55
C VAL A 201 20.44 6.39 5.92
N THR A 202 20.30 6.03 7.20
CA THR A 202 20.40 4.63 7.64
C THR A 202 19.11 3.90 7.27
N THR A 203 19.26 2.71 6.69
CA THR A 203 18.13 1.85 6.35
C THR A 203 18.29 0.46 6.94
N TYR A 204 17.16 -0.23 7.10
CA TYR A 204 17.04 -1.51 7.76
C TYR A 204 16.37 -2.50 6.82
N ASN A 205 16.75 -3.77 6.96
CA ASN A 205 16.09 -4.90 6.32
C ASN A 205 16.29 -6.13 7.20
N PHE A 206 15.49 -7.17 7.00
CA PHE A 206 15.67 -8.46 7.66
C PHE A 206 15.21 -9.58 6.75
N GLU A 207 15.63 -10.79 7.08
CA GLU A 207 15.27 -12.00 6.36
C GLU A 207 14.38 -12.87 7.22
N VAL A 208 13.31 -13.35 6.59
CA VAL A 208 12.33 -14.25 7.17
C VAL A 208 12.57 -15.64 6.58
N GLU A 209 12.55 -16.66 7.43
CA GLU A 209 12.71 -18.04 6.97
C GLU A 209 11.61 -18.45 5.98
N THR A 210 11.95 -19.34 5.06
CA THR A 210 11.07 -19.98 4.06
C THR A 210 10.52 -19.03 2.98
N THR A 211 9.78 -18.00 3.39
CA THR A 211 8.99 -17.15 2.48
C THR A 211 9.78 -15.97 1.94
N HIS A 212 10.76 -15.46 2.69
CA HIS A 212 11.44 -14.20 2.39
C HIS A 212 10.49 -13.00 2.20
N THR A 213 9.28 -13.06 2.77
CA THR A 213 8.30 -11.97 2.72
C THR A 213 7.92 -11.52 4.14
N TYR A 214 7.41 -10.30 4.26
CA TYR A 214 6.85 -9.79 5.51
C TYR A 214 5.90 -8.62 5.23
N ILE A 215 5.19 -8.16 6.27
CA ILE A 215 4.32 -6.99 6.18
C ILE A 215 5.01 -5.77 6.73
N ALA A 216 5.23 -4.75 5.89
CA ALA A 216 5.87 -3.49 6.27
C ALA A 216 5.00 -2.29 5.87
N GLY A 217 4.75 -1.38 6.81
CA GLY A 217 3.91 -0.20 6.57
C GLY A 217 2.48 -0.53 6.11
N GLY A 218 2.02 -1.74 6.42
CA GLY A 218 0.73 -2.30 6.03
C GLY A 218 0.70 -3.05 4.70
N TYR A 219 1.82 -3.19 3.97
CA TYR A 219 1.87 -3.86 2.67
C TYR A 219 2.71 -5.13 2.69
N VAL A 220 2.38 -6.07 1.81
CA VAL A 220 3.17 -7.28 1.56
C VAL A 220 4.42 -6.92 0.75
N VAL A 221 5.58 -7.22 1.33
CA VAL A 221 6.89 -6.88 0.74
C VAL A 221 7.80 -8.10 0.72
N HIS A 222 8.75 -8.11 -0.21
CA HIS A 222 9.74 -9.17 -0.35
C HIS A 222 11.11 -8.68 0.11
N ASN A 223 11.80 -9.50 0.92
CA ASN A 223 13.22 -9.37 1.19
C ASN A 223 13.98 -9.78 -0.08
N ALA A 224 14.12 -8.90 -1.06
CA ALA A 224 14.79 -9.28 -2.30
C ALA A 224 16.31 -9.42 -2.07
N ARG A 225 16.70 -10.66 -1.80
CA ARG A 225 18.02 -11.21 -2.08
C ARG A 225 17.82 -12.46 -2.93
N LYS A 226 17.26 -12.33 -4.13
CA LYS A 226 17.62 -13.32 -5.16
C LYS A 226 18.98 -12.87 -5.69
N ALA A 227 20.03 -13.43 -5.10
CA ALA A 227 21.26 -13.61 -5.85
C ALA A 227 20.89 -14.57 -6.99
N GLU A 228 20.86 -14.06 -8.21
CA GLU A 228 20.96 -14.90 -9.41
C GLU A 228 22.40 -15.37 -9.57
#